data_AF-A0A0K1RUK0-F1
#
_entry.id   AF-A0A0K1RUK0-F1
#
_cell.length_a   1.000
_cell.length_b   1.000
_cell.length_c   1.000
_cell.angle_alpha   90.00
_cell.angle_beta   90.00
_cell.angle_gamma   90.00
#
_symmetry.space_group_name_H-M   'P 1'
#
loop_
_entity.id
_entity.type
_entity.pdbx_description
1 polymer ?
#
loop_
_entity_poly.entity_id
_entity_poly.type
_entity_poly.pdbx_seq_one_letter_code
_entity_poly.pdbx_strand_id
1 'polypeptide(L)'
;MVKSSVKSDTVEFIDHLERREAIGKFCEYLFLFGLLIGLFVLALLVLNIAHDGLGRLLTPGFLTETPSRFPERGGIRPAIIGSFYLGIIVLLVAVPIGVGSALYLEEYAPKTWWTALIEVNIGNLAGVPSIVYGLLGLAVFNYTLHGYNLHFLLKDNNIV
;
A
#
# COMPACT_ATOMS: atom_id res chain seq x y z
N MET A 1 -60.68 13.98 3.53
CA MET A 1 -59.57 14.53 4.34
C MET A 1 -58.37 13.58 4.43
N VAL A 2 -58.54 12.27 4.64
CA VAL A 2 -57.42 11.30 4.71
C VAL A 2 -56.70 11.07 3.35
N LYS A 3 -57.44 11.00 2.23
CA LYS A 3 -56.86 10.80 0.89
C LYS A 3 -55.94 11.91 0.39
N SER A 4 -56.11 13.15 0.89
CA SER A 4 -55.26 14.28 0.50
C SER A 4 -53.92 14.30 1.26
N SER A 5 -53.89 13.81 2.51
CA SER A 5 -52.64 13.66 3.28
C SER A 5 -51.74 12.59 2.67
N VAL A 6 -52.27 11.40 2.38
CA VAL A 6 -51.49 10.29 1.80
C VAL A 6 -50.89 10.65 0.43
N LYS A 7 -51.62 11.42 -0.39
CA LYS A 7 -51.11 11.89 -1.69
C LYS A 7 -49.98 12.91 -1.53
N SER A 8 -50.06 13.79 -0.53
CA SER A 8 -49.00 14.75 -0.20
C SER A 8 -47.73 14.02 0.22
N ASP A 9 -47.85 13.07 1.16
CA ASP A 9 -46.73 12.30 1.70
C ASP A 9 -46.05 11.43 0.62
N THR A 10 -46.84 10.86 -0.31
CA THR A 10 -46.30 10.04 -1.42
C THR A 10 -45.58 10.91 -2.45
N VAL A 11 -46.08 12.10 -2.76
CA VAL A 11 -45.44 13.02 -3.72
C VAL A 11 -44.15 13.60 -3.15
N GLU A 12 -44.13 13.96 -1.86
CA GLU A 12 -42.92 14.41 -1.17
C GLU A 12 -41.87 13.29 -1.06
N PHE A 13 -42.30 12.06 -0.79
CA PHE A 13 -41.41 10.89 -0.75
C PHE A 13 -40.80 10.55 -2.12
N ILE A 14 -41.57 10.63 -3.21
CA ILE A 14 -41.08 10.38 -4.58
C ILE A 14 -40.10 11.48 -5.02
N ASP A 15 -40.37 12.76 -4.72
CA ASP A 15 -39.48 13.88 -5.05
C ASP A 15 -38.12 13.78 -4.33
N HIS A 16 -38.12 13.33 -3.07
CA HIS A 16 -36.89 13.07 -2.33
C HIS A 16 -36.09 11.87 -2.87
N LEU A 17 -36.73 10.89 -3.51
CA LEU A 17 -36.04 9.77 -4.14
C LEU A 17 -35.40 10.16 -5.47
N GLU A 18 -36.12 10.85 -6.35
CA GLU A 18 -35.61 11.26 -7.68
C GLU A 18 -34.40 12.19 -7.57
N ARG A 19 -34.44 13.17 -6.64
CA ARG A 19 -33.31 14.08 -6.40
C ARG A 19 -32.07 13.36 -5.86
N ARG A 20 -32.25 12.36 -4.98
CA ARG A 20 -31.13 11.57 -4.43
C ARG A 20 -30.52 10.64 -5.47
N GLU A 21 -31.35 10.07 -6.35
CA GLU A 21 -30.89 9.23 -7.45
C GLU A 21 -30.15 10.04 -8.52
N ALA A 22 -30.62 11.25 -8.85
CA ALA A 22 -29.94 12.14 -9.81
C ALA A 22 -28.57 12.60 -9.30
N ILE A 23 -28.47 12.97 -8.01
CA ILE A 23 -27.19 13.32 -7.38
C ILE A 23 -26.26 12.11 -7.34
N GLY A 24 -26.78 10.92 -7.01
CA GLY A 24 -26.03 9.66 -7.03
C GLY A 24 -25.44 9.36 -8.41
N LYS A 25 -26.27 9.41 -9.45
CA LYS A 25 -25.83 9.19 -10.85
C LYS A 25 -24.82 10.24 -11.30
N PHE A 26 -25.01 11.50 -10.93
CA PHE A 26 -24.04 12.55 -11.24
C PHE A 26 -22.68 12.28 -10.57
N CYS A 27 -22.67 11.95 -9.28
CA CYS A 27 -21.45 11.56 -8.57
C CYS A 27 -20.81 10.31 -9.19
N GLU A 28 -21.60 9.29 -9.55
CA GLU A 28 -21.13 8.08 -10.20
C GLU A 28 -20.43 8.40 -11.54
N TYR A 29 -21.06 9.19 -12.41
CA TYR A 29 -20.44 9.61 -13.67
C TYR A 29 -19.15 10.40 -13.44
N LEU A 30 -19.10 11.26 -12.42
CA LEU A 30 -17.90 12.00 -12.07
C LEU A 30 -16.77 11.07 -11.61
N PHE A 31 -17.06 10.08 -10.76
CA PHE A 31 -16.09 9.07 -10.32
C PHE A 31 -15.62 8.18 -11.48
N LEU A 32 -16.54 7.71 -12.32
CA LEU A 32 -16.22 6.91 -13.50
C LEU A 32 -15.38 7.69 -14.50
N PHE A 33 -15.67 8.98 -14.69
CA PHE A 33 -14.88 9.85 -15.54
C PHE A 33 -13.46 10.06 -15.00
N GLY A 34 -13.33 10.30 -13.68
CA GLY A 34 -12.03 10.37 -13.02
C GLY A 34 -11.23 9.06 -13.14
N LEU A 35 -11.89 7.92 -12.97
CA LEU A 35 -11.29 6.60 -13.15
C LEU A 35 -10.86 6.35 -14.61
N LEU A 36 -11.68 6.75 -15.58
CA LEU A 36 -11.36 6.66 -17.00
C LEU A 36 -10.15 7.51 -17.37
N ILE A 37 -10.07 8.75 -16.89
CA ILE A 37 -8.89 9.60 -17.09
C ILE A 37 -7.66 8.95 -16.46
N GLY A 38 -7.76 8.49 -15.21
CA GLY A 38 -6.65 7.83 -14.52
C GLY A 38 -6.15 6.60 -15.28
N LEU A 39 -7.07 5.76 -15.77
CA LEU A 39 -6.74 4.59 -16.57
C LEU A 39 -6.13 4.99 -17.92
N PHE A 40 -6.64 6.03 -18.56
CA PHE A 40 -6.12 6.54 -19.82
C PHE A 40 -4.69 7.08 -19.67
N VAL A 41 -4.43 7.89 -18.63
CA VAL A 41 -3.08 8.38 -18.31
C VAL A 41 -2.14 7.21 -17.99
N LEU A 42 -2.60 6.24 -17.19
CA LEU A 42 -1.83 5.03 -16.91
C LEU A 42 -1.50 4.27 -18.19
N ALA A 43 -2.45 4.11 -19.10
CA ALA A 43 -2.23 3.47 -20.40
C ALA A 43 -1.21 4.23 -21.25
N LEU A 44 -1.33 5.56 -21.34
CA LEU A 44 -0.34 6.39 -22.04
C LEU A 44 1.06 6.26 -21.43
N LEU A 45 1.15 6.25 -20.10
CA LEU A 45 2.41 6.10 -19.38
C LEU A 45 3.05 4.73 -19.67
N VAL A 46 2.26 3.65 -19.59
CA VAL A 46 2.73 2.29 -19.90
C VAL A 46 3.17 2.19 -21.36
N LEU A 47 2.41 2.74 -22.31
CA LEU A 47 2.77 2.73 -23.72
C LEU A 47 4.06 3.51 -23.98
N ASN A 48 4.24 4.65 -23.32
CA ASN A 48 5.45 5.46 -23.44
C ASN A 48 6.68 4.69 -22.90
N ILE A 49 6.56 4.11 -21.70
CA ILE A 49 7.61 3.25 -21.11
C ILE A 49 7.91 2.05 -22.00
N ALA A 50 6.89 1.42 -22.57
CA ALA A 50 7.08 0.27 -23.44
C ALA A 50 7.83 0.68 -24.71
N HIS A 51 7.42 1.78 -25.37
CA HIS A 51 8.07 2.26 -26.58
C HIS A 51 9.54 2.61 -26.35
N ASP A 52 9.84 3.34 -25.27
CA ASP A 52 11.21 3.78 -24.96
C ASP A 52 12.07 2.64 -24.37
N GLY A 53 11.44 1.72 -23.63
CA GLY A 53 12.11 0.66 -22.89
C GLY A 53 12.34 -0.63 -23.68
N LEU A 54 11.54 -0.93 -24.71
CA LEU A 54 11.57 -2.22 -25.41
C LEU A 54 12.93 -2.48 -26.08
N GLY A 55 13.56 -1.45 -26.65
CA GLY A 55 14.90 -1.56 -27.22
C GLY A 55 15.96 -1.97 -26.18
N ARG A 56 15.84 -1.48 -24.94
CA ARG A 56 16.75 -1.88 -23.85
C ARG A 56 16.48 -3.30 -23.37
N LEU A 57 15.21 -3.70 -23.26
CA LEU A 57 14.83 -5.04 -22.81
C LEU A 57 15.41 -6.16 -23.70
N LEU A 58 15.50 -5.91 -25.00
CA LEU A 58 16.02 -6.88 -25.99
C LEU A 58 17.56 -6.90 -26.07
N THR A 59 18.25 -5.99 -25.38
CA THR A 59 19.71 -5.89 -25.46
C THR A 59 20.38 -6.98 -24.59
N PRO A 60 21.32 -7.77 -25.14
CA PRO A 60 22.11 -8.72 -24.35
C PRO A 60 22.82 -8.00 -23.19
N GLY A 61 22.75 -8.56 -21.99
CA GLY A 61 23.35 -7.98 -20.80
C GLY A 61 22.41 -7.16 -19.91
N PHE A 62 21.19 -6.81 -20.34
CA PHE A 62 20.27 -6.05 -19.49
C PHE A 62 19.95 -6.75 -18.14
N LEU A 63 19.77 -8.08 -18.16
CA LEU A 63 19.47 -8.86 -16.95
C LEU A 63 20.71 -9.25 -16.13
N THR A 64 21.90 -9.29 -16.75
CA THR A 64 23.13 -9.85 -16.15
C THR A 64 24.16 -8.81 -15.77
N GLU A 65 24.07 -7.60 -16.32
CA GLU A 65 24.98 -6.51 -15.99
C GLU A 65 24.51 -5.73 -14.76
N THR A 66 25.44 -5.02 -14.14
CA THR A 66 25.18 -4.08 -13.05
C THR A 66 24.75 -2.71 -13.59
N PRO A 67 24.12 -1.85 -12.77
CA PRO A 67 23.84 -0.48 -13.15
C PRO A 67 25.12 0.24 -13.58
N SER A 68 25.05 0.99 -14.69
CA SER A 68 26.16 1.73 -15.26
C SER A 68 25.73 3.18 -15.50
N ARG A 69 26.70 4.10 -15.52
CA ARG A 69 26.48 5.51 -15.90
C ARG A 69 26.12 5.66 -17.38
N PHE A 70 26.46 4.66 -18.20
CA PHE A 70 26.11 4.59 -19.60
C PHE A 70 24.86 3.72 -19.76
N PRO A 71 23.72 4.29 -20.18
CA PRO A 71 22.45 3.57 -20.30
C PRO A 71 22.54 2.32 -21.18
N GLU A 72 23.39 2.34 -22.21
CA GLU A 72 23.55 1.20 -23.15
C GLU A 72 24.19 -0.02 -22.49
N ARG A 73 24.96 0.19 -21.41
CA ARG A 73 25.69 -0.85 -20.68
C ARG A 73 25.10 -1.17 -19.31
N GLY A 74 24.06 -0.45 -18.86
CA GLY A 74 23.51 -0.59 -17.51
C GLY A 74 22.48 -1.70 -17.39
N GLY A 75 22.72 -2.68 -16.52
CA GLY A 75 21.77 -3.78 -16.26
C GLY A 75 21.06 -3.68 -14.90
N ILE A 76 20.08 -4.57 -14.69
CA ILE A 76 19.21 -4.61 -13.51
C ILE A 76 19.47 -5.79 -12.58
N ARG A 77 20.61 -6.49 -12.73
CA ARG A 77 20.92 -7.70 -11.97
C ARG A 77 20.84 -7.51 -10.44
N PRO A 78 21.42 -6.46 -9.83
CA PRO A 78 21.34 -6.27 -8.39
C PRO A 78 19.91 -6.02 -7.90
N ALA A 79 19.06 -5.40 -8.72
CA ALA A 79 17.66 -5.16 -8.38
C ALA A 79 16.88 -6.49 -8.35
N ILE A 80 17.03 -7.34 -9.36
CA ILE A 80 16.37 -8.65 -9.42
C ILE A 80 16.82 -9.52 -8.24
N ILE A 81 18.14 -9.66 -8.07
CA ILE A 81 18.73 -10.51 -7.04
C ILE A 81 18.38 -9.98 -5.65
N GLY A 82 18.47 -8.66 -5.44
CA GLY A 82 18.10 -8.00 -4.19
C GLY A 82 16.63 -8.18 -3.84
N SER A 83 15.71 -7.97 -4.77
CA SER A 83 14.28 -8.20 -4.56
C SER A 83 13.96 -9.66 -4.26
N PHE A 84 14.62 -10.61 -4.92
CA PHE A 84 14.44 -12.03 -4.67
C PHE A 84 14.91 -12.43 -3.27
N TYR A 85 16.14 -12.05 -2.88
CA TYR A 85 16.65 -12.34 -1.54
C TYR A 85 15.81 -11.65 -0.46
N LEU A 86 15.41 -10.39 -0.66
CA LEU A 86 14.56 -9.66 0.27
C LEU A 86 13.22 -10.39 0.44
N GLY A 87 12.58 -10.80 -0.65
CA GLY A 87 11.34 -11.56 -0.63
C GLY A 87 11.47 -12.88 0.13
N ILE A 88 12.56 -13.63 -0.09
CA ILE A 88 12.83 -14.88 0.63
C ILE A 88 12.99 -14.63 2.12
N ILE A 89 13.81 -13.65 2.51
CA ILE A 89 14.06 -13.35 3.93
C ILE A 89 12.75 -12.93 4.60
N VAL A 90 11.97 -12.05 3.97
CA VAL A 90 10.66 -11.63 4.47
C VAL A 90 9.74 -12.83 4.62
N LEU A 91 9.68 -13.73 3.64
CA LEU A 91 8.84 -14.93 3.69
C LEU A 91 9.26 -15.88 4.81
N LEU A 92 10.56 -16.16 4.95
CA LEU A 92 11.09 -17.05 5.97
C LEU A 92 10.89 -16.54 7.39
N VAL A 93 10.80 -15.22 7.58
CA VAL A 93 10.59 -14.61 8.90
C VAL A 93 9.11 -14.37 9.16
N ALA A 94 8.40 -13.73 8.23
CA ALA A 94 7.01 -13.32 8.41
C ALA A 94 6.03 -14.50 8.43
N VAL A 95 6.27 -15.55 7.62
CA VAL A 95 5.34 -16.68 7.56
C VAL A 95 5.34 -17.48 8.87
N PRO A 96 6.48 -17.95 9.41
CA PRO A 96 6.46 -18.69 10.67
C PRO A 96 5.90 -17.87 11.84
N ILE A 97 6.26 -16.58 11.93
CA ILE A 97 5.76 -15.69 12.98
C ILE A 97 4.27 -15.43 12.81
N GLY A 98 3.81 -15.14 11.59
CA GLY A 98 2.40 -14.84 11.30
C GLY A 98 1.51 -16.05 11.53
N VAL A 99 1.88 -17.21 10.97
CA VAL A 99 1.14 -18.46 11.15
C VAL A 99 1.17 -18.91 12.61
N GLY A 100 2.33 -18.86 13.26
CA GLY A 100 2.45 -19.22 14.68
C GLY A 100 1.62 -18.32 15.59
N SER A 101 1.60 -17.01 15.34
CA SER A 101 0.77 -16.07 16.10
C SER A 101 -0.72 -16.31 15.88
N ALA A 102 -1.15 -16.53 14.63
CA ALA A 102 -2.55 -16.82 14.31
C ALA A 102 -3.01 -18.13 14.96
N LEU A 103 -2.21 -19.20 14.85
CA LEU A 103 -2.52 -20.49 15.45
C LEU A 103 -2.59 -20.41 16.98
N TYR A 104 -1.67 -19.70 17.62
CA TYR A 104 -1.69 -19.51 19.07
C TYR A 104 -2.96 -18.77 19.53
N LEU A 105 -3.33 -17.69 18.83
CA LEU A 105 -4.51 -16.90 19.18
C LEU A 105 -5.82 -17.67 18.97
N GLU A 106 -5.92 -18.47 17.91
CA GLU A 106 -7.15 -19.20 17.59
C GLU A 106 -7.33 -20.46 18.45
N GLU A 107 -6.27 -21.24 18.69
CA GLU A 107 -6.39 -22.57 19.31
C GLU A 107 -6.04 -22.56 20.81
N TYR A 108 -5.07 -21.76 21.24
CA TYR A 108 -4.49 -21.85 22.58
C TYR A 108 -4.79 -20.66 23.49
N ALA A 109 -5.08 -19.48 22.93
CA ALA A 109 -5.25 -18.28 23.73
C ALA A 109 -6.60 -18.26 24.47
N PRO A 110 -6.62 -18.03 25.79
CA PRO A 110 -7.87 -17.88 26.53
C PRO A 110 -8.59 -16.59 26.10
N LYS A 111 -9.92 -16.63 26.01
CA LYS A 111 -10.75 -15.47 25.67
C LYS A 111 -10.75 -14.45 26.80
N THR A 112 -9.75 -13.58 26.80
CA THR A 112 -9.57 -12.49 27.77
C THR A 112 -9.57 -11.15 27.06
N TRP A 113 -9.73 -10.07 27.82
CA TRP A 113 -9.65 -8.71 27.29
C TRP A 113 -8.28 -8.41 26.65
N TRP A 114 -7.20 -9.06 27.12
CA TRP A 114 -5.87 -8.96 26.52
C TRP A 114 -5.83 -9.58 25.13
N THR A 115 -6.38 -10.78 24.95
CA THR A 115 -6.47 -11.45 23.64
C THR A 115 -7.31 -10.61 22.66
N ALA A 116 -8.44 -10.07 23.12
CA ALA A 116 -9.28 -9.19 22.32
C ALA A 116 -8.55 -7.90 21.89
N LEU A 117 -7.72 -7.31 22.76
CA LEU A 117 -6.88 -6.17 22.37
C LEU A 117 -5.85 -6.55 21.30
N ILE A 118 -5.20 -7.71 21.42
CA ILE A 118 -4.22 -8.18 20.43
C ILE A 118 -4.91 -8.38 19.07
N GLU A 119 -6.06 -9.07 19.04
CA GLU A 119 -6.84 -9.29 17.81
C GLU A 119 -7.24 -7.98 17.13
N VAL A 120 -7.74 -7.00 17.89
CA VAL A 120 -8.10 -5.68 17.35
C VAL A 120 -6.88 -4.95 16.79
N ASN A 121 -5.74 -5.00 17.48
CA ASN A 121 -4.51 -4.39 16.98
C ASN A 121 -4.00 -5.08 15.72
N ILE A 122 -4.02 -6.40 15.64
CA ILE A 122 -3.64 -7.15 14.44
C ILE A 122 -4.55 -6.79 13.27
N GLY A 123 -5.87 -6.74 13.49
CA GLY A 123 -6.84 -6.35 12.48
C GLY A 123 -6.62 -4.90 11.99
N ASN A 124 -6.39 -3.97 12.91
CA ASN A 124 -6.03 -2.60 12.55
C ASN A 124 -4.70 -2.54 11.79
N LEU A 125 -3.71 -3.36 12.18
CA LEU A 125 -2.41 -3.42 11.53
C LEU A 125 -2.52 -3.94 10.08
N ALA A 126 -3.40 -4.90 9.85
CA ALA A 126 -3.68 -5.42 8.51
C ALA A 126 -4.44 -4.40 7.63
N GLY A 127 -5.21 -3.49 8.23
CA GLY A 127 -6.00 -2.48 7.52
C GLY A 127 -5.26 -1.20 7.16
N VAL A 128 -4.08 -0.95 7.75
CA VAL A 128 -3.30 0.27 7.47
C VAL A 128 -2.65 0.20 6.08
N PRO A 129 -2.65 1.29 5.29
CA PRO A 129 -2.01 1.32 3.98
C PRO A 129 -0.51 1.02 4.05
N SER A 130 0.00 0.24 3.09
CA SER A 130 1.42 -0.17 3.05
C SER A 130 2.41 1.00 3.02
N ILE A 131 2.03 2.14 2.43
CA ILE A 131 2.85 3.36 2.41
C ILE A 131 3.17 3.88 3.82
N VAL A 132 2.21 3.77 4.75
CA VAL A 132 2.38 4.21 6.13
C VAL A 132 3.43 3.35 6.83
N TYR A 133 3.36 2.02 6.67
CA TYR A 133 4.38 1.12 7.20
C TYR A 133 5.76 1.31 6.56
N GLY A 134 5.81 1.62 5.27
CA GLY A 134 7.07 1.94 4.59
C GLY A 134 7.75 3.17 5.18
N LEU A 135 6.99 4.26 5.38
CA LEU A 135 7.51 5.50 5.98
C LEU A 135 7.83 5.33 7.47
N LEU A 136 7.00 4.63 8.23
CA LEU A 136 7.26 4.33 9.65
C LEU A 136 8.51 3.47 9.81
N GLY A 137 8.66 2.44 8.99
CA GLY A 137 9.86 1.60 8.96
C GLY A 137 11.09 2.45 8.70
N LEU A 138 11.08 3.28 7.65
CA LEU A 138 12.19 4.20 7.35
C LEU A 138 12.51 5.13 8.53
N ALA A 139 11.50 5.74 9.16
CA ALA A 139 11.69 6.65 10.28
C ALA A 139 12.29 5.95 11.51
N VAL A 140 11.79 4.76 11.86
CA VAL A 140 12.31 3.94 12.95
C VAL A 140 13.73 3.49 12.66
N PHE A 141 14.01 2.92 11.49
CA PHE A 141 15.35 2.51 11.12
C PHE A 141 16.32 3.69 11.10
N ASN A 142 15.90 4.85 10.60
CA ASN A 142 16.72 6.05 10.61
C ASN A 142 17.03 6.51 12.04
N TYR A 143 16.03 6.63 12.90
CA TYR A 143 16.21 7.06 14.29
C TYR A 143 17.06 6.06 15.09
N THR A 144 16.75 4.77 14.96
CA THR A 144 17.46 3.71 15.66
C THR A 144 18.90 3.61 15.17
N LEU A 145 19.16 3.47 13.86
CA LEU A 145 20.52 3.28 13.33
C LEU A 145 21.39 4.55 13.38
N HIS A 146 20.86 5.75 13.10
CA HIS A 146 21.64 6.99 13.22
C HIS A 146 21.79 7.46 14.67
N GLY A 147 20.82 7.17 15.54
CA GLY A 147 20.93 7.44 16.97
C GLY A 147 22.08 6.67 17.62
N TYR A 148 22.31 5.42 17.22
CA TYR A 148 23.48 4.66 17.67
C TYR A 148 24.81 5.22 17.15
N ASN A 149 24.86 5.72 15.90
CA ASN A 149 26.06 6.37 15.36
C ASN A 149 26.38 7.69 16.07
N LEU A 150 25.37 8.51 16.42
CA LEU A 150 25.60 9.76 17.14
C LEU A 150 26.02 9.53 18.60
N HIS A 151 25.41 8.56 19.30
CA HIS A 151 25.82 8.17 20.66
C HIS A 151 27.22 7.52 20.70
N PHE A 152 27.60 6.76 19.67
CA PHE A 152 28.94 6.21 19.52
C PHE A 152 29.99 7.30 19.21
N LEU A 153 29.68 8.24 18.32
CA LEU A 153 30.57 9.36 17.97
C LEU A 153 30.73 10.41 19.08
N LEU A 154 29.71 10.61 19.92
CA LEU A 154 29.79 11.48 21.11
C LEU A 154 30.50 10.81 22.30
N LYS A 155 30.58 9.47 22.32
CA LYS A 155 31.34 8.75 23.35
C LYS A 155 32.85 8.76 23.10
N ASP A 156 33.27 8.81 21.84
CA ASP A 156 34.70 8.83 21.46
C ASP A 156 35.32 10.24 21.45
N ASN A 157 34.51 11.29 21.30
CA ASN A 157 34.97 12.68 21.46
C ASN A 157 34.40 13.23 22.77
N ASN A 158 35.25 13.31 23.80
CA ASN A 158 34.98 13.82 25.15
C ASN A 158 34.43 15.27 25.17
N ILE A 159 33.23 15.46 24.63
CA ILE A 159 32.45 16.68 24.61
C ILE A 159 31.09 16.32 25.23
N VAL A 160 31.11 16.27 26.56
CA VAL A 160 30.00 16.04 27.52
C VAL A 160 29.58 14.58 27.71
#